data_AF-A0A7V3RYL9-F1
#
_entry.id   AF-A0A7V3RYL9-F1
#
_cell.length_a   1.000
_cell.length_b   1.000
_cell.length_c   1.000
_cell.angle_alpha   90.00
_cell.angle_beta   90.00
_cell.angle_gamma   90.00
#
_symmetry.space_group_name_H-M   'P 1'
#
loop_
_entity.id
_entity.type
_entity.pdbx_description
1 polymer ?
#
loop_
_entity_poly.entity_id
_entity_poly.type
_entity_poly.pdbx_seq_one_letter_code
_entity_poly.pdbx_strand_id
1 'polypeptide(L)'
;MKPERLISYAILCCITFATLGLVLSQQIAPAHRLAYAFLLLTAAVYQVRQLRWNRWVFNICAILVLVLSLVYGIWFAEYPILAAIYFIGYIILLRAFELSTTRDCKFALLLSLFEISAASLMLISLRYFFLLAAWLAAALFSLCLITIYSRAPVKKPLPAPARLFGLITSASLFSIAFGLLLFFFLPRIGFSLLSLPMETGRAWSGYSSTITVGEVSKILENRTPVMRVHTDVPNEIPGLKWRMRAMDYYESNSWHDRLG
;
A
#
# COMPACT_ATOMS: atom_id res chain seq x y z
N MET A 1 -3.17 -32.22 13.40
CA MET A 1 -3.37 -30.78 13.71
C MET A 1 -4.85 -30.44 13.61
N LYS A 2 -5.39 -29.62 14.52
CA LYS A 2 -6.76 -29.09 14.35
C LYS A 2 -6.79 -28.20 13.09
N PRO A 3 -7.83 -28.30 12.25
CA PRO A 3 -7.89 -27.61 10.96
C PRO A 3 -7.83 -26.09 11.07
N GLU A 4 -8.39 -25.54 12.14
CA GLU A 4 -8.34 -24.10 12.48
C GLU A 4 -6.90 -23.58 12.58
N ARG A 5 -5.96 -24.41 13.09
CA ARG A 5 -4.56 -24.00 13.26
C ARG A 5 -3.83 -23.85 11.93
N LEU A 6 -4.13 -24.72 10.96
CA LEU A 6 -3.54 -24.65 9.62
C LEU A 6 -3.96 -23.35 8.92
N ILE A 7 -5.22 -22.92 9.09
CA ILE A 7 -5.72 -21.66 8.56
C ILE A 7 -4.99 -20.48 9.19
N SER A 8 -4.87 -20.45 10.52
CA SER A 8 -4.19 -19.34 11.19
C SER A 8 -2.71 -19.22 10.80
N TYR A 9 -1.99 -20.34 10.64
CA TYR A 9 -0.59 -20.29 10.18
C TYR A 9 -0.46 -19.83 8.73
N ALA A 10 -1.35 -20.27 7.84
CA ALA A 10 -1.35 -19.81 6.45
C ALA A 10 -1.59 -18.30 6.34
N ILE A 11 -2.47 -17.75 7.17
CA ILE A 11 -2.74 -16.31 7.23
C ILE A 11 -1.56 -15.55 7.85
N LEU A 12 -0.94 -16.11 8.90
CA LEU A 12 0.27 -15.52 9.48
C LEU A 12 1.39 -15.43 8.44
N CYS A 13 1.54 -16.42 7.55
CA CYS A 13 2.44 -16.33 6.41
C CYS A 13 2.07 -15.18 5.45
N CYS A 14 0.79 -14.94 5.19
CA CYS A 14 0.35 -13.80 4.37
C CYS A 14 0.73 -12.46 5.01
N ILE A 15 0.50 -12.32 6.32
CA ILE A 15 0.88 -11.12 7.10
C ILE A 15 2.40 -10.94 7.09
N THR A 16 3.18 -12.03 7.20
CA THR A 16 4.64 -11.93 7.12
C THR A 16 5.12 -11.42 5.78
N PHE A 17 4.56 -11.88 4.65
CA PHE A 17 4.99 -11.41 3.33
C PHE A 17 4.60 -9.95 3.09
N ALA A 18 3.42 -9.53 3.56
CA ALA A 18 2.96 -8.14 3.45
C ALA A 18 3.85 -7.18 4.26
N THR A 19 4.07 -7.48 5.54
CA THR A 19 4.93 -6.68 6.43
C THR A 19 6.39 -6.67 5.98
N LEU A 20 6.90 -7.76 5.39
CA LEU A 20 8.26 -7.82 4.85
C LEU A 20 8.42 -6.91 3.62
N GLY A 21 7.38 -6.74 2.80
CA GLY A 21 7.33 -5.74 1.74
C GLY A 21 7.53 -4.31 2.25
N LEU A 22 6.87 -3.98 3.35
CA LEU A 22 7.04 -2.68 4.02
C LEU A 22 8.44 -2.49 4.61
N VAL A 23 8.99 -3.50 5.29
CA VAL A 23 10.33 -3.43 5.90
C VAL A 23 11.43 -3.26 4.85
N LEU A 24 11.29 -3.92 3.69
CA LEU A 24 12.25 -3.83 2.59
C LEU A 24 12.21 -2.47 1.85
N SER A 25 11.12 -1.71 1.97
CA SER A 25 10.97 -0.41 1.31
C SER A 25 11.93 0.66 1.81
N GLN A 26 12.53 0.48 2.99
CA GLN A 26 13.41 1.45 3.67
C GLN A 26 12.79 2.84 3.94
N GLN A 27 11.56 3.11 3.52
CA GLN A 27 10.85 4.36 3.79
C GLN A 27 10.29 4.43 5.22
N ILE A 28 10.28 3.30 5.92
CA ILE A 28 9.78 3.19 7.29
C ILE A 28 10.93 3.42 8.29
N ALA A 29 10.68 4.30 9.25
CA ALA A 29 11.63 4.58 10.32
C ALA A 29 12.07 3.28 11.03
N PRO A 30 13.35 3.15 11.42
CA PRO A 30 13.89 1.93 12.00
C PRO A 30 13.14 1.49 13.28
N ALA A 31 12.65 2.44 14.08
CA ALA A 31 11.84 2.16 15.26
C ALA A 31 10.56 1.37 14.93
N HIS A 32 9.84 1.76 13.87
CA HIS A 32 8.63 1.06 13.44
C HIS A 32 8.95 -0.32 12.86
N ARG A 33 10.07 -0.49 12.15
CA ARG A 33 10.50 -1.81 11.66
C ARG A 33 10.75 -2.79 12.82
N LEU A 34 11.40 -2.32 13.89
CA LEU A 34 11.62 -3.14 15.09
C LEU A 34 10.31 -3.45 15.81
N ALA A 35 9.41 -2.47 15.93
CA ALA A 35 8.09 -2.68 16.52
C ALA A 35 7.26 -3.71 15.73
N TYR A 36 7.27 -3.63 14.40
CA TYR A 36 6.61 -4.61 13.53
C TYR A 36 7.18 -6.01 13.68
N ALA A 37 8.52 -6.14 13.66
CA ALA A 37 9.17 -7.43 13.88
C ALA A 37 8.84 -8.01 15.26
N PHE A 38 8.85 -7.20 16.31
CA PHE A 38 8.49 -7.61 17.67
C PHE A 38 7.03 -8.08 17.77
N LEU A 39 6.08 -7.31 17.23
CA LEU A 39 4.67 -7.67 17.22
C LEU A 39 4.40 -8.93 16.39
N LEU A 40 5.08 -9.10 15.26
CA LEU A 40 4.95 -10.28 14.44
C LEU A 40 5.51 -11.54 15.11
N LEU A 41 6.68 -11.45 15.76
CA LEU A 41 7.27 -12.54 16.52
C LEU A 41 6.40 -12.93 17.71
N THR A 42 5.89 -11.95 18.46
CA THR A 42 4.99 -12.20 19.59
C THR A 42 3.66 -12.80 19.12
N ALA A 43 3.11 -12.37 17.98
CA ALA A 43 1.93 -12.98 17.37
C ALA A 43 2.19 -14.44 16.95
N ALA A 44 3.34 -14.73 16.33
CA ALA A 44 3.72 -16.08 15.94
C ALA A 44 3.87 -17.01 17.17
N VAL A 45 4.55 -16.53 18.22
CA VAL A 45 4.69 -17.27 19.49
C VAL A 45 3.35 -17.47 20.16
N TYR A 46 2.48 -16.46 20.17
CA TYR A 46 1.13 -16.54 20.71
C TYR A 46 0.30 -17.62 20.00
N GLN A 47 0.36 -17.66 18.66
CA GLN A 47 -0.38 -18.64 17.85
C GLN A 47 0.11 -20.07 18.10
N VAL A 48 1.42 -20.25 18.28
CA VAL A 48 2.04 -21.56 18.55
C VAL A 48 1.79 -22.03 19.99
N ARG A 49 2.01 -21.15 20.98
CA ARG A 49 1.95 -21.49 22.41
C ARG A 49 0.55 -21.36 23.05
N GLN A 50 -0.42 -20.80 22.34
CA GLN A 50 -1.81 -20.68 22.80
C GLN A 50 -1.91 -19.98 24.17
N LEU A 51 -1.10 -18.93 24.40
CA LEU A 51 -1.17 -18.17 25.64
C LEU A 51 -2.56 -17.55 25.76
N ARG A 52 -3.21 -17.71 26.93
CA ARG A 52 -4.48 -17.05 27.22
C ARG A 52 -4.19 -15.73 27.91
N TRP A 53 -4.01 -14.67 27.14
CA TRP A 53 -3.97 -13.33 27.70
C TRP A 53 -5.36 -12.85 28.12
N ASN A 54 -5.38 -12.00 29.13
CA ASN A 54 -6.58 -11.29 29.51
C ASN A 54 -6.97 -10.34 28.36
N ARG A 55 -8.15 -10.56 27.77
CA ARG A 55 -8.65 -9.82 26.61
C ARG A 55 -8.71 -8.31 26.86
N TRP A 56 -9.02 -7.90 28.09
CA TRP A 56 -9.09 -6.48 28.46
C TRP A 56 -7.73 -5.80 28.36
N VAL A 57 -6.69 -6.41 28.92
CA VAL A 57 -5.32 -5.86 28.89
C VAL A 57 -4.83 -5.79 27.44
N PHE A 58 -5.06 -6.85 26.65
CA PHE A 58 -4.68 -6.86 25.25
C PHE A 58 -5.39 -5.77 24.44
N ASN A 59 -6.71 -5.60 24.62
CA ASN A 59 -7.48 -4.58 23.90
C ASN A 59 -7.04 -3.16 24.27
N ILE A 60 -6.75 -2.90 25.55
CA ILE A 60 -6.22 -1.60 25.99
C ILE A 60 -4.85 -1.34 25.37
N CYS A 61 -3.94 -2.32 25.39
CA CYS A 61 -2.64 -2.21 24.74
C CYS A 61 -2.78 -2.00 23.22
N ALA A 62 -3.70 -2.71 22.57
CA ALA A 62 -3.97 -2.58 21.14
C ALA A 62 -4.48 -1.18 20.79
N ILE A 63 -5.46 -0.65 21.54
CA ILE A 63 -5.96 0.72 21.37
C ILE A 63 -4.83 1.72 21.58
N LEU A 64 -4.02 1.55 22.62
CA LEU A 64 -2.91 2.44 22.91
C LEU A 64 -1.89 2.45 21.77
N VAL A 65 -1.50 1.28 21.24
CA VAL A 65 -0.60 1.17 20.08
C VAL A 65 -1.20 1.83 18.83
N LEU A 66 -2.51 1.67 18.58
CA LEU A 66 -3.18 2.31 17.45
C LEU A 66 -3.28 3.83 17.59
N VAL A 67 -3.57 4.33 18.79
CA VAL A 67 -3.60 5.78 19.05
C VAL A 67 -2.20 6.35 18.92
N LEU A 68 -1.17 5.70 19.48
CA LEU A 68 0.21 6.13 19.33
C LEU A 68 0.67 6.12 17.87
N SER A 69 0.29 5.11 17.07
CA SER A 69 0.65 5.08 15.65
C SER A 69 -0.05 6.18 14.85
N LEU A 70 -1.29 6.50 15.18
CA LEU A 70 -2.04 7.59 14.56
C LEU A 70 -1.48 8.97 14.93
N VAL A 71 -1.16 9.19 16.20
CA VAL A 71 -0.49 10.41 16.67
C VAL A 71 0.88 10.54 16.01
N TYR A 72 1.67 9.47 15.97
CA TYR A 72 2.95 9.50 15.27
C TYR A 72 2.79 9.83 13.79
N GLY A 73 1.80 9.22 13.12
CA GLY A 73 1.48 9.47 11.72
C GLY A 73 1.11 10.93 11.43
N ILE A 74 0.33 11.57 12.31
CA ILE A 74 -0.11 12.97 12.10
C ILE A 74 1.02 13.97 12.35
N TRP A 75 1.86 13.72 13.36
CA TRP A 75 2.87 14.69 13.81
C TRP A 75 4.23 14.50 13.14
N PHE A 76 4.60 13.28 12.76
CA PHE A 76 5.94 12.95 12.27
C PHE A 76 5.99 12.36 10.86
N ALA A 77 4.86 11.91 10.28
CA ALA A 77 4.89 11.44 8.90
C ALA A 77 4.95 12.63 7.94
N GLU A 78 5.91 12.58 7.01
CA GLU A 78 6.04 13.60 5.95
C GLU A 78 4.82 13.68 5.04
N TYR A 79 4.09 12.56 4.89
CA TYR A 79 2.95 12.44 4.00
C TYR A 79 1.77 11.71 4.68
N PRO A 80 0.51 12.11 4.44
CA PRO A 80 -0.66 11.46 5.02
C PRO A 80 -0.80 10.00 4.57
N ILE A 81 -0.30 9.65 3.39
CA ILE A 81 -0.32 8.26 2.90
C ILE A 81 0.58 7.36 3.74
N LEU A 82 1.74 7.86 4.19
CA LEU A 82 2.67 7.12 5.03
C LEU A 82 2.05 6.86 6.43
N ALA A 83 1.31 7.83 6.97
CA ALA A 83 0.53 7.66 8.20
C ALA A 83 -0.53 6.55 8.06
N ALA A 84 -1.24 6.49 6.92
CA ALA A 84 -2.20 5.43 6.65
C ALA A 84 -1.52 4.04 6.56
N ILE A 85 -0.35 3.97 5.94
CA ILE A 85 0.45 2.73 5.87
C ILE A 85 0.86 2.26 7.27
N TYR A 86 1.31 3.17 8.13
CA TYR A 86 1.62 2.84 9.52
C TYR A 86 0.40 2.30 10.26
N PHE A 87 -0.72 3.01 10.14
CA PHE A 87 -1.94 2.64 10.83
C PHE A 87 -2.45 1.25 10.40
N ILE A 88 -2.51 0.97 9.09
CA ILE A 88 -2.92 -0.32 8.55
C ILE A 88 -1.96 -1.43 8.99
N GLY A 89 -0.64 -1.19 8.94
CA GLY A 89 0.38 -2.14 9.38
C GLY A 89 0.26 -2.52 10.87
N TYR A 90 -0.10 -1.58 11.73
CA TYR A 90 -0.39 -1.90 13.14
C TYR A 90 -1.70 -2.67 13.31
N ILE A 91 -2.76 -2.31 12.57
CA ILE A 91 -4.04 -3.04 12.63
C ILE A 91 -3.86 -4.50 12.27
N ILE A 92 -3.16 -4.80 11.17
CA ILE A 92 -2.99 -6.18 10.72
C ILE A 92 -2.16 -7.01 11.71
N LEU A 93 -1.09 -6.43 12.28
CA LEU A 93 -0.26 -7.08 13.29
C LEU A 93 -1.05 -7.38 14.57
N LEU A 94 -1.88 -6.44 15.03
CA LEU A 94 -2.75 -6.67 16.17
C LEU A 94 -3.84 -7.71 15.86
N ARG A 95 -4.36 -7.71 14.63
CA ARG A 95 -5.35 -8.71 14.19
C ARG A 95 -4.77 -10.12 14.12
N ALA A 96 -3.46 -10.27 13.92
CA ALA A 96 -2.79 -11.57 13.92
C ALA A 96 -2.97 -12.34 15.25
N PHE A 97 -3.23 -11.65 16.37
CA PHE A 97 -3.49 -12.28 17.67
C PHE A 97 -4.94 -12.80 17.82
N GLU A 98 -5.88 -12.34 16.98
CA GLU A 98 -7.31 -12.63 17.09
C GLU A 98 -7.84 -13.50 15.93
N LEU A 99 -7.02 -14.39 15.37
CA LEU A 99 -7.37 -15.27 14.24
C LEU A 99 -8.30 -16.45 14.65
N SER A 100 -9.38 -16.15 15.37
CA SER A 100 -10.28 -17.14 15.97
C SER A 100 -11.45 -17.53 15.06
N THR A 101 -12.01 -16.58 14.30
CA THR A 101 -13.18 -16.83 13.45
C THR A 101 -12.80 -16.79 11.97
N THR A 102 -13.55 -17.51 11.13
CA THR A 102 -13.38 -17.45 9.66
C THR A 102 -13.60 -16.03 9.09
N ARG A 103 -14.45 -15.23 9.73
CA ARG A 103 -14.63 -13.80 9.41
C ARG A 103 -13.35 -13.01 9.70
N ASP A 104 -12.73 -13.23 10.86
CA ASP A 104 -11.48 -12.56 11.25
C ASP A 104 -10.35 -12.94 10.30
N CYS A 105 -10.31 -14.21 9.88
CA CYS A 105 -9.37 -14.72 8.90
C CYS A 105 -9.50 -14.02 7.53
N LYS A 106 -10.73 -13.89 7.02
CA LYS A 106 -10.98 -13.17 5.76
C LYS A 106 -10.65 -11.68 5.86
N PHE A 107 -10.94 -11.07 7.01
CA PHE A 107 -10.61 -9.67 7.26
C PHE A 107 -9.09 -9.44 7.34
N ALA A 108 -8.35 -10.32 8.02
CA ALA A 108 -6.89 -10.27 8.06
C ALA A 108 -6.28 -10.47 6.66
N LEU A 109 -6.86 -11.35 5.84
CA LEU A 109 -6.44 -11.54 4.45
C LEU A 109 -6.66 -10.26 3.61
N LEU A 110 -7.82 -9.62 3.75
CA LEU A 110 -8.13 -8.35 3.08
C LEU A 110 -7.16 -7.24 3.51
N LEU A 111 -6.86 -7.12 4.80
CA LEU A 111 -5.86 -6.17 5.30
C LEU A 111 -4.47 -6.46 4.73
N SER A 112 -4.07 -7.74 4.63
CA SER A 112 -2.77 -8.11 4.02
C SER A 112 -2.70 -7.74 2.54
N LEU A 113 -3.83 -7.78 1.83
CA LEU A 113 -3.93 -7.33 0.44
C LEU A 113 -3.73 -5.81 0.33
N PHE A 114 -4.34 -5.03 1.22
CA PHE A 114 -4.12 -3.58 1.24
C PHE A 114 -2.67 -3.23 1.57
N GLU A 115 -2.05 -3.95 2.51
CA GLU A 115 -0.66 -3.71 2.90
C GLU A 115 0.34 -4.07 1.79
N ILE A 116 0.21 -5.22 1.13
CA ILE A 116 1.08 -5.56 0.00
C ILE A 116 0.87 -4.59 -1.18
N SER A 117 -0.38 -4.12 -1.38
CA SER A 117 -0.65 -3.08 -2.39
C SER A 117 0.01 -1.75 -2.03
N ALA A 118 0.01 -1.38 -0.74
CA ALA A 118 0.73 -0.19 -0.29
C ALA A 118 2.26 -0.35 -0.45
N ALA A 119 2.80 -1.54 -0.21
CA ALA A 119 4.22 -1.82 -0.46
C ALA A 119 4.59 -1.65 -1.95
N SER A 120 3.65 -1.87 -2.88
CA SER A 120 3.87 -1.65 -4.31
C SER A 120 4.19 -0.20 -4.67
N LEU A 121 3.64 0.77 -3.91
CA LEU A 121 3.89 2.20 -4.12
C LEU A 121 5.33 2.59 -3.74
N MET A 122 5.93 1.85 -2.82
CA MET A 122 7.27 2.15 -2.29
C MET A 122 8.36 1.30 -2.95
N LEU A 123 8.02 0.10 -3.44
CA LEU A 123 8.98 -0.93 -3.84
C LEU A 123 8.99 -1.14 -5.36
N ILE A 124 9.62 -0.23 -6.10
CA ILE A 124 9.79 -0.32 -7.56
C ILE A 124 11.03 -1.21 -7.87
N SER A 125 10.97 -2.49 -7.54
CA SER A 125 12.07 -3.42 -7.79
C SER A 125 11.60 -4.84 -8.07
N LEU A 126 12.45 -5.66 -8.69
CA LEU A 126 12.18 -7.08 -8.93
C LEU A 126 11.89 -7.87 -7.63
N ARG A 127 12.35 -7.37 -6.48
CA ARG A 127 12.05 -7.96 -5.16
C ARG A 127 10.55 -7.96 -4.87
N TYR A 128 9.85 -6.89 -5.26
CA TYR A 128 8.41 -6.79 -5.08
C TYR A 128 7.66 -7.89 -5.84
N PHE A 129 8.10 -8.25 -7.05
CA PHE A 129 7.49 -9.34 -7.83
C PHE A 129 7.52 -10.66 -7.07
N PHE A 130 8.67 -11.03 -6.49
CA PHE A 130 8.80 -12.27 -5.72
C PHE A 130 7.97 -12.24 -4.42
N LEU A 131 7.91 -11.09 -3.75
CA LEU A 131 7.08 -10.91 -2.54
C LEU A 131 5.59 -11.02 -2.86
N LEU A 132 5.15 -10.36 -3.92
CA LEU A 132 3.78 -10.43 -4.39
C LEU A 132 3.42 -11.86 -4.77
N ALA A 133 4.28 -12.56 -5.52
CA ALA A 133 4.04 -13.95 -5.91
C ALA A 133 3.95 -14.88 -4.69
N ALA A 134 4.84 -14.72 -3.71
CA ALA A 134 4.81 -15.49 -2.46
C ALA A 134 3.55 -15.20 -1.64
N TRP A 135 3.16 -13.92 -1.53
CA TRP A 135 1.93 -13.51 -0.88
C TRP A 135 0.70 -14.09 -1.59
N LEU A 136 0.66 -14.06 -2.93
CA LEU A 136 -0.46 -14.57 -3.73
C LEU A 136 -0.62 -16.08 -3.56
N ALA A 137 0.48 -16.83 -3.57
CA ALA A 137 0.46 -18.26 -3.28
C ALA A 137 -0.07 -18.56 -1.87
N ALA A 138 0.40 -17.82 -0.85
CA ALA A 138 -0.07 -17.98 0.53
C ALA A 138 -1.56 -17.58 0.70
N ALA A 139 -2.00 -16.54 0.00
CA ALA A 139 -3.37 -16.05 0.03
C ALA A 139 -4.34 -17.04 -0.61
N LEU A 140 -4.00 -17.59 -1.78
CA LEU A 140 -4.78 -18.63 -2.45
C LEU A 140 -4.85 -19.91 -1.60
N PHE A 141 -3.72 -20.33 -1.03
CA PHE A 141 -3.68 -21.46 -0.11
C PHE A 141 -4.61 -21.25 1.09
N SER A 142 -4.58 -20.05 1.69
CA SER A 142 -5.46 -19.67 2.80
C SER A 142 -6.94 -19.67 2.39
N LEU A 143 -7.28 -19.13 1.22
CA LEU A 143 -8.65 -19.11 0.68
C LEU A 143 -9.18 -20.52 0.40
N CYS A 144 -8.37 -21.40 -0.17
CA CYS A 144 -8.73 -22.80 -0.38
C CYS A 144 -9.04 -23.49 0.97
N LEU A 145 -8.17 -23.31 1.97
CA LEU A 145 -8.40 -23.88 3.30
C LEU A 145 -9.70 -23.34 3.93
N ILE A 146 -9.91 -22.03 3.92
CA ILE A 146 -11.14 -21.42 4.46
C ILE A 146 -12.36 -21.98 3.73
N THR A 147 -12.31 -22.13 2.41
CA THR A 147 -13.43 -22.65 1.61
C THR A 147 -13.74 -24.10 1.93
N ILE A 148 -12.71 -24.95 2.01
CA ILE A 148 -12.86 -26.37 2.35
C ILE A 148 -13.47 -26.52 3.75
N TYR A 149 -12.94 -25.80 4.74
CA TYR A 149 -13.37 -25.96 6.13
C TYR A 149 -14.67 -25.22 6.47
N SER A 150 -15.03 -24.15 5.76
CA SER A 150 -16.30 -23.44 5.96
C SER A 150 -17.48 -24.09 5.26
N ARG A 151 -17.24 -24.82 4.16
CA ARG A 151 -18.31 -25.42 3.34
C ARG A 151 -18.48 -26.91 3.51
N ALA A 152 -17.59 -27.64 4.21
CA ALA A 152 -17.72 -29.09 4.35
C ALA A 152 -18.95 -29.47 5.20
N PRO A 153 -20.06 -29.94 4.58
CA PRO A 153 -21.15 -30.53 5.32
C PRO A 153 -20.78 -32.01 5.47
N VAL A 154 -20.60 -32.48 6.70
CA VAL A 154 -20.55 -33.92 7.03
C VAL A 154 -19.29 -34.67 6.57
N LYS A 155 -18.52 -35.15 7.56
CA LYS A 155 -17.75 -36.41 7.65
C LYS A 155 -17.29 -37.14 6.35
N LYS A 156 -16.83 -36.46 5.30
CA LYS A 156 -15.99 -37.12 4.29
C LYS A 156 -14.54 -37.10 4.78
N PRO A 157 -13.83 -38.24 4.82
CA PRO A 157 -12.42 -38.24 5.20
C PRO A 157 -11.67 -37.35 4.21
N LEU A 158 -11.00 -36.33 4.74
CA LEU A 158 -10.12 -35.48 3.95
C LEU A 158 -9.10 -36.39 3.25
N PRO A 159 -8.80 -36.18 1.96
CA PRO A 159 -7.71 -36.88 1.31
C PRO A 159 -6.41 -36.66 2.09
N ALA A 160 -5.48 -37.62 2.02
CA ALA A 160 -4.21 -37.58 2.75
C ALA A 160 -3.55 -36.19 2.66
N PRO A 161 -2.96 -35.68 3.76
CA PRO A 161 -2.48 -34.29 3.84
C PRO A 161 -1.51 -33.91 2.71
N ALA A 162 -0.70 -34.86 2.24
CA ALA A 162 0.18 -34.66 1.08
C ALA A 162 -0.59 -34.44 -0.24
N ARG A 163 -1.68 -35.19 -0.46
CA ARG A 163 -2.54 -35.05 -1.65
C ARG A 163 -3.36 -33.77 -1.61
N LEU A 164 -3.83 -33.38 -0.42
CA LEU A 164 -4.51 -32.10 -0.22
C LEU A 164 -3.55 -30.92 -0.46
N PHE A 165 -2.34 -31.00 0.09
CA PHE A 165 -1.30 -29.99 -0.16
C PHE A 165 -0.98 -29.88 -1.65
N GLY A 166 -0.77 -31.00 -2.35
CA GLY A 166 -0.53 -31.04 -3.79
C GLY A 166 -1.67 -30.46 -4.64
N LEU A 167 -2.92 -30.70 -4.26
CA LEU A 167 -4.11 -30.13 -4.93
C LEU A 167 -4.21 -28.62 -4.72
N ILE A 168 -3.92 -28.13 -3.51
CA ILE A 168 -4.00 -26.70 -3.22
C ILE A 168 -2.82 -25.95 -3.88
N THR A 169 -1.62 -26.52 -3.85
CA THR A 169 -0.46 -25.91 -4.54
C THR A 169 -0.64 -25.93 -6.05
N SER A 170 -1.17 -27.00 -6.64
CA SER A 170 -1.45 -27.04 -8.08
C SER A 170 -2.55 -26.05 -8.47
N ALA A 171 -3.63 -25.93 -7.69
CA ALA A 171 -4.66 -24.93 -7.90
C ALA A 171 -4.11 -23.50 -7.77
N SER A 172 -3.22 -23.27 -6.81
CA SER A 172 -2.57 -21.97 -6.62
C SER A 172 -1.65 -21.63 -7.80
N LEU A 173 -0.86 -22.60 -8.25
CA LEU A 173 0.04 -22.43 -9.39
C LEU A 173 -0.74 -22.21 -10.69
N PHE A 174 -1.85 -22.93 -10.88
CA PHE A 174 -2.76 -22.73 -12.00
C PHE A 174 -3.36 -21.33 -11.97
N SER A 175 -3.82 -20.84 -10.81
CA SER A 175 -4.36 -19.49 -10.68
C SER A 175 -3.31 -18.41 -10.99
N ILE A 176 -2.05 -18.62 -10.60
CA ILE A 176 -0.95 -17.70 -10.93
C ILE A 176 -0.66 -17.73 -12.43
N ALA A 177 -0.54 -18.91 -13.03
CA ALA A 177 -0.31 -19.07 -14.46
C ALA A 177 -1.47 -18.46 -15.29
N PHE A 178 -2.70 -18.67 -14.85
CA PHE A 178 -3.89 -18.09 -15.46
C PHE A 178 -3.91 -16.56 -15.31
N GLY A 179 -3.53 -16.04 -14.15
CA GLY A 179 -3.36 -14.59 -13.93
C GLY A 179 -2.29 -13.97 -14.83
N LEU A 180 -1.17 -14.66 -15.05
CA LEU A 180 -0.14 -14.24 -16.00
C LEU A 180 -0.64 -14.26 -17.43
N LEU A 181 -1.37 -15.31 -17.82
CA LEU A 181 -2.01 -15.38 -19.13
C LEU A 181 -2.96 -14.20 -19.31
N LEU A 182 -3.85 -13.95 -18.36
CA LEU A 182 -4.73 -12.79 -18.39
C LEU A 182 -3.95 -11.47 -18.45
N PHE A 183 -2.81 -11.34 -17.77
CA PHE A 183 -1.99 -10.13 -17.82
C PHE A 183 -1.41 -9.85 -19.22
N PHE A 184 -1.02 -10.89 -19.97
CA PHE A 184 -0.55 -10.73 -21.35
C PHE A 184 -1.69 -10.54 -22.35
N PHE A 185 -2.84 -11.20 -22.13
CA PHE A 185 -4.00 -11.16 -23.04
C PHE A 185 -4.92 -9.95 -22.81
N LEU A 186 -4.99 -9.43 -21.58
CA LEU A 186 -5.62 -8.15 -21.32
C LEU A 186 -4.67 -7.08 -21.88
N PRO A 187 -5.05 -6.33 -22.94
CA PRO A 187 -4.29 -5.16 -23.34
C PRO A 187 -4.18 -4.32 -22.09
N ARG A 188 -2.96 -4.12 -21.57
CA ARG A 188 -2.69 -3.37 -20.35
C ARG A 188 -3.40 -2.05 -20.50
N ILE A 189 -4.63 -1.93 -19.96
CA ILE A 189 -5.49 -0.79 -20.23
C ILE A 189 -4.69 0.37 -19.67
N GLY A 190 -4.12 1.16 -20.58
CA GLY A 190 -3.29 2.29 -20.22
C GLY A 190 -4.09 3.13 -19.24
N PHE A 191 -3.42 3.58 -18.19
CA PHE A 191 -3.92 4.46 -17.12
C PHE A 191 -4.46 5.79 -17.67
N SER A 192 -5.52 5.74 -18.47
CA SER A 192 -6.21 6.88 -19.09
C SER A 192 -7.65 7.00 -18.60
N LEU A 193 -8.25 5.91 -18.10
CA LEU A 193 -9.61 5.96 -17.53
C LEU A 193 -9.66 6.57 -16.13
N LEU A 194 -8.52 6.69 -15.45
CA LEU A 194 -8.34 7.34 -14.16
C LEU A 194 -7.09 8.22 -14.21
N SER A 195 -7.09 9.23 -15.07
CA SER A 195 -6.30 10.44 -14.85
C SER A 195 -6.85 11.20 -13.64
N LEU A 196 -6.88 10.54 -12.48
CA LEU A 196 -6.83 11.28 -11.23
C LEU A 196 -5.46 11.96 -11.26
N PRO A 197 -5.39 13.30 -11.21
CA PRO A 197 -4.14 13.99 -11.01
C PRO A 197 -3.63 13.59 -9.63
N MET A 198 -2.90 12.48 -9.58
CA MET A 198 -1.98 12.19 -8.50
C MET A 198 -0.84 13.17 -8.73
N GLU A 199 -1.01 14.39 -8.24
CA GLU A 199 0.09 15.34 -8.05
C GLU A 199 1.07 14.73 -7.05
N THR A 200 1.92 13.80 -7.53
CA THR A 200 3.03 13.17 -6.80
C THR A 200 4.22 14.12 -6.65
N GLY A 201 3.91 15.34 -6.30
CA GLY A 201 4.83 16.43 -6.17
C GLY A 201 3.94 17.62 -5.93
N ARG A 202 4.17 18.34 -4.83
CA ARG A 202 3.58 19.66 -4.59
C ARG A 202 3.32 20.32 -5.94
N ALA A 203 2.06 20.65 -6.23
CA ALA A 203 1.73 21.60 -7.28
C ALA A 203 2.43 22.90 -6.92
N TRP A 204 3.70 23.00 -7.26
CA TRP A 204 4.27 24.29 -7.51
C TRP A 204 3.51 24.74 -8.74
N SER A 205 2.72 25.80 -8.57
CA SER A 205 2.25 26.65 -9.65
C SER A 205 3.45 27.34 -10.32
N GLY A 206 4.42 26.53 -10.75
CA GLY A 206 5.69 26.91 -11.33
C GLY A 206 5.67 26.49 -12.80
N TYR A 207 6.03 27.47 -13.64
CA TYR A 207 6.33 27.39 -15.07
C TYR A 207 6.08 26.04 -15.77
N SER A 208 5.04 25.98 -16.61
CA SER A 208 4.83 24.90 -17.58
C SER A 208 5.60 25.20 -18.87
N SER A 209 6.23 24.20 -19.49
CA SER A 209 6.87 24.30 -20.81
C SER A 209 5.85 24.40 -21.97
N THR A 210 4.56 24.44 -21.65
CA THR A 210 3.47 24.61 -22.61
C THR A 210 2.37 25.49 -22.01
N ILE A 211 1.89 26.47 -22.78
CA ILE A 211 0.77 27.35 -22.43
C ILE A 211 -0.36 27.15 -23.44
N THR A 212 -1.48 26.62 -22.98
CA THR A 212 -2.71 26.51 -23.78
C THR A 212 -3.44 27.86 -23.81
N VAL A 213 -3.80 28.33 -25.00
CA VAL A 213 -4.58 29.57 -25.17
C VAL A 213 -5.98 29.34 -24.61
N GLY A 214 -6.34 30.09 -23.55
CA GLY A 214 -7.61 29.96 -22.82
C GLY A 214 -7.46 29.51 -21.35
N GLU A 215 -6.31 28.95 -20.96
CA GLU A 215 -6.06 28.53 -19.57
C GLU A 215 -5.32 29.56 -18.72
N VAL A 216 -4.87 30.67 -19.32
CA VAL A 216 -4.15 31.77 -18.64
C VAL A 216 -4.97 32.36 -17.49
N SER A 217 -6.30 32.35 -17.59
CA SER A 217 -7.21 32.82 -16.53
C SER A 217 -7.00 32.08 -15.21
N LYS A 218 -6.70 30.77 -15.24
CA LYS A 218 -6.45 29.97 -14.03
C LYS A 218 -5.21 30.45 -13.26
N ILE A 219 -4.21 30.98 -13.97
CA ILE A 219 -3.00 31.54 -13.36
C ILE A 219 -3.32 32.91 -12.73
N LEU A 220 -4.17 33.71 -13.38
CA LEU A 220 -4.58 35.03 -12.87
C LEU A 220 -5.46 34.93 -11.61
N GLU A 221 -6.21 33.84 -11.45
CA GLU A 221 -7.04 33.60 -10.25
C GLU A 221 -6.21 33.16 -9.03
N ASN A 222 -5.00 32.61 -9.25
CA ASN A 222 -4.15 32.10 -8.18
C ASN A 222 -3.32 33.23 -7.52
N ARG A 223 -3.57 33.49 -6.24
CA ARG A 223 -2.88 34.53 -5.44
C ARG A 223 -1.63 34.04 -4.68
N THR A 224 -1.11 32.86 -5.00
CA THR A 224 0.08 32.32 -4.33
C THR A 224 1.31 33.16 -4.67
N PRO A 225 2.07 33.67 -3.68
CA PRO A 225 3.24 34.50 -3.94
C PRO A 225 4.35 33.71 -4.67
N VAL A 226 4.74 34.17 -5.87
CA VAL A 226 5.73 33.50 -6.74
C VAL A 226 7.17 33.95 -6.46
N MET A 227 7.37 35.24 -6.19
CA MET A 227 8.70 35.83 -5.97
C MET A 227 8.59 37.02 -5.01
N ARG A 228 9.55 37.20 -4.12
CA ARG A 228 9.74 38.41 -3.31
C ARG A 228 11.06 39.05 -3.70
N VAL A 229 11.04 40.32 -4.08
CA VAL A 229 12.23 41.06 -4.50
C VAL A 229 12.46 42.18 -3.51
N HIS A 230 13.69 42.28 -3.00
CA HIS A 230 14.15 43.42 -2.24
C HIS A 230 15.07 44.23 -3.14
N THR A 231 14.88 45.53 -3.20
CA THR A 231 15.69 46.45 -4.00
C THR A 231 15.96 47.71 -3.21
N ASP A 232 17.14 48.30 -3.41
CA ASP A 232 17.56 49.54 -2.76
C ASP A 232 17.05 50.80 -3.51
N VAL A 233 16.32 50.59 -4.62
CA VAL A 233 15.81 51.64 -5.52
C VAL A 233 14.38 52.04 -5.09
N PRO A 234 13.98 53.32 -5.20
CA PRO A 234 12.64 53.78 -4.79
C PRO A 234 11.49 52.96 -5.40
N ASN A 235 10.43 52.84 -4.61
CA ASN A 235 9.34 51.86 -4.67
C ASN A 235 8.51 51.80 -5.98
N GLU A 236 8.81 52.62 -6.97
CA GLU A 236 8.04 52.74 -8.21
C GLU A 236 8.98 52.71 -9.41
N ILE A 237 9.20 51.50 -9.96
CA ILE A 237 9.80 51.34 -11.28
C ILE A 237 8.65 51.34 -12.29
N PRO A 238 8.32 52.48 -12.94
CA PRO A 238 7.24 52.53 -13.91
C PRO A 238 7.55 51.57 -15.07
N GLY A 239 6.63 50.64 -15.35
CA GLY A 239 6.75 49.71 -16.46
C GLY A 239 7.58 48.45 -16.18
N LEU A 240 7.75 48.06 -14.91
CA LEU A 240 8.42 46.81 -14.55
C LEU A 240 7.75 45.59 -15.21
N LYS A 241 8.46 44.97 -16.16
CA LYS A 241 8.04 43.75 -16.84
C LYS A 241 8.95 42.61 -16.41
N TRP A 242 8.42 41.68 -15.63
CA TRP A 242 9.11 40.44 -15.30
C TRP A 242 9.10 39.53 -16.52
N ARG A 243 10.18 39.58 -17.30
CA ARG A 243 10.37 38.67 -18.42
C ARG A 243 10.62 37.27 -17.87
N MET A 244 9.68 36.38 -18.13
CA MET A 244 9.91 34.94 -18.00
C MET A 244 10.58 34.42 -19.28
N ARG A 245 10.56 33.10 -19.46
CA ARG A 245 11.04 32.48 -20.69
C ARG A 245 10.08 32.76 -21.86
N ALA A 246 10.65 32.86 -23.06
CA ALA A 246 9.88 33.09 -24.29
C ALA A 246 9.41 31.75 -24.84
N MET A 247 8.17 31.69 -25.31
CA MET A 247 7.65 30.56 -26.08
C MET A 247 7.95 30.81 -27.56
N ASP A 248 8.43 29.79 -28.25
CA ASP A 248 9.00 29.90 -29.59
C ASP A 248 8.20 29.12 -30.65
N TYR A 249 7.34 28.19 -30.23
CA TYR A 249 6.62 27.32 -31.15
C TYR A 249 5.12 27.23 -30.82
N TYR A 250 4.25 27.45 -31.81
CA TYR A 250 2.79 27.35 -31.65
C TYR A 250 2.23 26.16 -32.41
N GLU A 251 1.49 25.29 -31.73
CA GLU A 251 0.82 24.13 -32.31
C GLU A 251 -0.47 23.82 -31.55
N SER A 252 -1.54 23.48 -32.28
CA SER A 252 -2.81 22.98 -31.72
C SER A 252 -3.32 23.77 -30.51
N ASN A 253 -3.44 25.10 -30.66
CA ASN A 253 -3.92 26.01 -29.61
C ASN A 253 -3.01 26.13 -28.36
N SER A 254 -1.75 25.73 -28.50
CA SER A 254 -0.76 25.74 -27.43
C SER A 254 0.57 26.35 -27.89
N TRP A 255 1.17 27.16 -27.02
CA TRP A 255 2.53 27.66 -27.16
C TRP A 255 3.49 26.76 -26.40
N HIS A 256 4.60 26.40 -27.02
CA HIS A 256 5.64 25.52 -26.50
C HIS A 256 6.98 26.25 -26.48
N ASP A 257 7.85 25.79 -25.59
CA ASP A 257 9.25 26.17 -25.48
C ASP A 257 10.10 24.98 -25.94
N ARG A 258 10.61 25.04 -27.19
CA ARG A 258 11.45 23.98 -27.79
C ARG A 258 12.95 24.30 -27.72
N LEU A 259 13.30 25.57 -27.54
CA LEU A 259 14.66 26.07 -27.43
C LEU A 259 14.94 26.49 -25.99
N GLY A 260 15.14 25.50 -25.12
CA GLY A 260 15.45 25.72 -23.69
C GLY A 260 16.67 26.60 -23.45
#